data_AF-A0A521JAA7-F1
#
_entry.id   AF-A0A521JAA7-F1
#
_cell.length_a   1.000
_cell.length_b   1.000
_cell.length_c   1.000
_cell.angle_alpha   90.00
_cell.angle_beta   90.00
_cell.angle_gamma   90.00
#
_symmetry.space_group_name_H-M   'P 1'
#
loop_
_entity.id
_entity.type
_entity.pdbx_description
1 polymer ?
#
loop_
_entity_poly.entity_id
_entity_poly.type
_entity_poly.pdbx_seq_one_letter_code
_entity_poly.pdbx_strand_id
1 'polypeptide(L)'
;MEIGFHETTATLVAYIDGNASLYLSSGGGVIGGFAHESVRNAAVAFVNESQGFMKKGNKVQSYSLPQSGHVIFYLMSKNEVYSRDIEETKLQNYESEFTKLYAYGQNVITELRKIAG
;
A
#
# COMPACT_ATOMS: atom_id res chain seq x y z
N MET A 1 0.11 -1.14 -2.44
CA MET A 1 0.51 -1.96 -1.28
C MET A 1 -0.53 -3.03 -1.13
N GLU A 2 -0.13 -4.29 -1.15
CA GLU A 2 -1.03 -5.43 -1.02
C GLU A 2 -0.72 -6.16 0.29
N ILE A 3 -1.75 -6.58 1.00
CA ILE A 3 -1.65 -7.28 2.28
C ILE A 3 -2.38 -8.62 2.13
N GLY A 4 -1.67 -9.72 2.36
CA GLY A 4 -2.21 -11.07 2.29
C GLY A 4 -2.82 -11.53 3.61
N PHE A 5 -4.08 -11.94 3.58
CA PHE A 5 -4.83 -12.48 4.73
C PHE A 5 -5.41 -13.84 4.37
N HIS A 6 -4.85 -14.94 4.88
CA HIS A 6 -5.34 -16.29 4.60
C HIS A 6 -5.59 -16.52 3.09
N GLU A 7 -6.85 -16.66 2.66
CA GLU A 7 -7.27 -16.81 1.25
C GLU A 7 -7.70 -15.51 0.56
N THR A 8 -7.44 -14.36 1.18
CA THR A 8 -7.87 -13.04 0.70
C THR A 8 -6.72 -12.04 0.65
N THR A 9 -6.91 -10.97 -0.10
CA THR A 9 -5.94 -9.89 -0.26
C THR A 9 -6.64 -8.55 -0.16
N ALA A 10 -6.03 -7.60 0.56
CA ALA A 10 -6.40 -6.21 0.48
C ALA A 10 -5.37 -5.44 -0.35
N THR A 11 -5.83 -4.73 -1.37
CA THR A 11 -4.99 -3.93 -2.27
C THR A 11 -5.28 -2.45 -2.05
N LEU A 12 -4.31 -1.75 -1.46
CA LEU A 12 -4.29 -0.29 -1.38
C LEU A 12 -3.60 0.28 -2.63
N VAL A 13 -4.32 1.13 -3.36
CA VAL A 13 -3.79 1.95 -4.45
C VAL A 13 -3.81 3.41 -4.01
N ALA A 14 -2.70 4.12 -4.23
CA ALA A 14 -2.58 5.54 -3.92
C ALA A 14 -1.74 6.25 -4.99
N TYR A 15 -2.10 7.50 -5.30
CA TYR A 15 -1.47 8.33 -6.32
C TYR A 15 -1.02 9.67 -5.74
N ILE A 16 -0.04 10.29 -6.40
CA ILE A 16 0.59 11.55 -5.95
C ILE A 16 -0.37 12.74 -5.97
N ASP A 17 -1.49 12.65 -6.69
CA ASP A 17 -2.57 13.65 -6.69
C ASP A 17 -3.46 13.57 -5.42
N GLY A 18 -3.22 12.58 -4.57
CA GLY A 18 -3.98 12.33 -3.35
C GLY A 18 -5.15 11.36 -3.53
N ASN A 19 -5.33 10.76 -4.70
CA ASN A 19 -6.34 9.73 -4.86
C ASN A 19 -5.89 8.42 -4.19
N ALA A 20 -6.80 7.76 -3.48
CA ALA A 20 -6.56 6.45 -2.89
C ALA A 20 -7.82 5.60 -2.91
N SER A 21 -7.63 4.28 -3.00
CA SER A 21 -8.70 3.30 -2.92
C SER A 21 -8.19 2.00 -2.31
N LEU A 22 -9.07 1.31 -1.59
CA LEU A 22 -8.82 0.01 -0.98
C LEU A 22 -9.76 -1.02 -1.59
N TYR A 23 -9.20 -2.10 -2.14
CA TYR A 23 -9.95 -3.20 -2.74
C TYR A 23 -9.76 -4.46 -1.91
N LEU A 24 -10.81 -5.27 -1.75
CA LEU A 24 -10.75 -6.57 -1.09
C LEU A 24 -11.03 -7.67 -2.11
N SER A 25 -10.21 -8.71 -2.15
CA SER A 25 -10.41 -9.84 -3.07
C SER A 25 -11.68 -10.63 -2.77
N SER A 26 -12.18 -10.59 -1.53
CA SER A 26 -13.47 -11.14 -1.12
C SER A 26 -14.67 -10.32 -1.61
N GLY A 27 -14.42 -9.20 -2.30
CA GLY A 27 -15.43 -8.24 -2.70
C GLY A 27 -15.53 -7.05 -1.75
N GLY A 28 -16.04 -5.93 -2.28
CA GLY A 28 -16.12 -4.66 -1.56
C GLY A 28 -14.82 -3.87 -1.56
N GLY A 29 -14.82 -2.76 -0.82
CA GLY A 29 -13.70 -1.82 -0.77
C GLY A 29 -14.17 -0.40 -0.50
N VAL A 30 -13.20 0.52 -0.45
CA VAL A 30 -13.43 1.96 -0.37
C VAL A 30 -12.85 2.59 -1.62
N ILE A 31 -13.70 3.06 -2.52
CA ILE A 31 -13.30 3.61 -3.82
C ILE A 31 -13.41 5.14 -3.78
N GLY A 32 -12.38 5.81 -4.27
CA GLY A 32 -12.43 7.25 -4.51
C GLY A 32 -12.37 8.12 -3.25
N GLY A 33 -11.40 7.86 -2.36
CA GLY A 33 -11.21 8.69 -1.16
C GLY A 33 -10.74 10.12 -1.43
N PHE A 34 -10.45 10.49 -2.68
CA PHE A 34 -10.00 11.82 -3.07
C PHE A 34 -10.94 12.95 -2.62
N ALA A 35 -12.25 12.71 -2.51
CA ALA A 35 -13.18 13.74 -2.03
C ALA A 35 -12.95 14.15 -0.57
N HIS A 36 -12.18 13.36 0.20
CA HIS A 36 -11.91 13.59 1.60
C HIS A 36 -10.49 14.08 1.81
N GLU A 37 -10.35 15.27 2.41
CA GLU A 37 -9.05 15.93 2.60
C GLU A 37 -8.07 15.08 3.41
N SER A 38 -8.54 14.38 4.44
CA SER A 38 -7.69 13.52 5.26
C SER A 38 -7.08 12.36 4.48
N VAL A 39 -7.87 11.74 3.60
CA VAL A 39 -7.39 10.69 2.68
C VAL A 39 -6.39 11.26 1.69
N ARG A 40 -6.68 12.43 1.09
CA ARG A 40 -5.76 13.10 0.16
C ARG A 40 -4.39 13.34 0.80
N ASN A 41 -4.38 13.91 2.00
CA ASN A 41 -3.15 14.23 2.71
C ASN A 41 -2.35 12.96 3.06
N ALA A 42 -3.04 11.90 3.52
CA ALA A 42 -2.39 10.62 3.81
C ALA A 42 -1.83 9.96 2.54
N ALA A 43 -2.57 9.98 1.42
CA ALA A 43 -2.16 9.40 0.16
C ALA A 43 -0.93 10.11 -0.44
N VAL A 44 -0.93 11.45 -0.44
CA VAL A 44 0.23 12.25 -0.88
C VAL A 44 1.46 11.93 -0.02
N ALA A 45 1.30 11.85 1.31
CA ALA A 45 2.40 11.52 2.21
C ALA A 45 2.96 10.12 1.96
N PHE A 46 2.08 9.13 1.76
CA PHE A 46 2.48 7.76 1.43
C PHE A 46 3.24 7.67 0.11
N VAL A 47 2.74 8.32 -0.95
CA VAL A 47 3.39 8.29 -2.27
C VAL A 47 4.71 9.05 -2.26
N ASN A 48 4.80 10.18 -1.56
CA ASN A 48 6.07 10.91 -1.40
C ASN A 48 7.13 10.07 -0.67
N GLU A 49 6.76 9.44 0.45
CA GLU A 49 7.68 8.56 1.18
C GLU A 49 8.15 7.39 0.29
N SER A 50 7.25 6.82 -0.52
CA SER A 50 7.52 5.66 -1.37
C SER A 50 8.66 5.88 -2.38
N GLN A 51 8.93 7.13 -2.77
CA GLN A 51 10.00 7.46 -3.73
C GLN A 51 11.38 7.06 -3.20
N GLY A 52 11.61 7.18 -1.88
CA GLY A 52 12.85 6.77 -1.23
C GLY A 52 13.07 5.25 -1.19
N PHE A 53 12.05 4.46 -1.54
CA PHE A 53 12.06 3.00 -1.48
C PHE A 53 12.16 2.33 -2.86
N MET A 54 11.99 3.06 -3.97
CA MET A 54 11.97 2.45 -5.31
C MET A 54 13.20 1.60 -5.59
N LYS A 55 14.40 2.12 -5.30
CA LYS A 55 15.68 1.41 -5.53
C LYS A 55 15.98 0.32 -4.50
N LYS A 56 15.14 0.16 -3.47
CA LYS A 56 15.23 -0.90 -2.45
C LYS A 56 14.38 -2.11 -2.79
N GLY A 57 13.49 -1.97 -3.78
CA GLY A 57 12.75 -3.07 -4.40
C GLY A 57 13.50 -3.68 -5.59
N ASN A 58 12.96 -4.79 -6.09
CA ASN A 58 13.41 -5.42 -7.32
C ASN A 58 12.51 -4.97 -8.48
N LYS A 59 13.04 -4.84 -9.69
CA LYS A 59 12.21 -4.56 -10.87
C LYS A 59 11.19 -5.68 -11.06
N VAL A 60 9.91 -5.31 -11.21
CA VAL A 60 8.81 -6.26 -11.36
C VAL A 60 8.93 -7.00 -12.69
N GLN A 61 8.80 -8.32 -12.63
CA GLN A 61 8.65 -9.20 -13.81
C GLN A 61 7.25 -9.82 -13.89
N SER A 62 6.60 -9.99 -12.73
CA SER A 62 5.23 -10.49 -12.60
C SER A 62 4.55 -9.88 -11.38
N TYR A 63 3.23 -9.78 -11.41
CA TYR A 63 2.40 -9.28 -10.31
C TYR A 63 1.74 -10.45 -9.60
N SER A 64 2.47 -11.06 -8.66
CA SER A 64 1.97 -12.15 -7.82
C SER A 64 1.23 -11.61 -6.60
N LEU A 65 0.15 -12.26 -6.19
CA LEU A 65 -0.53 -11.89 -4.94
C LEU A 65 0.37 -12.19 -3.71
N PRO A 66 0.24 -11.40 -2.63
CA PRO A 66 0.95 -11.69 -1.38
C PRO A 66 0.51 -13.03 -0.80
N GLN A 67 1.48 -13.77 -0.25
CA GLN A 67 1.17 -14.89 0.63
C GLN A 67 0.47 -14.39 1.90
N SER A 68 -0.27 -15.27 2.58
CA SER A 68 -0.86 -14.94 3.88
C SER A 68 0.22 -14.47 4.86
N GLY A 69 0.00 -13.33 5.52
CA GLY A 69 0.96 -12.73 6.45
C GLY A 69 2.10 -11.97 5.78
N HIS A 70 2.02 -11.74 4.47
CA HIS A 70 2.99 -10.93 3.73
C HIS A 70 2.37 -9.63 3.23
N VAL A 71 3.23 -8.63 3.06
CA VAL A 71 2.93 -7.35 2.42
C VAL A 71 3.81 -7.19 1.19
N ILE A 72 3.19 -6.95 0.04
CA ILE A 72 3.91 -6.58 -1.18
C ILE A 72 3.73 -5.08 -1.45
N PHE A 73 4.84 -4.36 -1.49
CA PHE A 73 4.87 -3.00 -2.02
C PHE A 73 5.11 -3.05 -3.52
N TYR A 74 4.18 -2.51 -4.31
CA TYR A 74 4.39 -2.19 -5.72
C TYR A 74 4.59 -0.68 -5.85
N LEU A 75 5.79 -0.27 -6.23
CA LEU A 75 6.24 1.12 -6.32
C LEU A 75 6.35 1.51 -7.79
N MET A 76 5.40 2.31 -8.26
CA MET A 76 5.24 2.64 -9.67
C MET A 76 5.87 3.99 -10.01
N SER A 77 6.71 4.00 -11.03
CA SER A 77 7.18 5.19 -11.73
C SER A 77 6.54 5.29 -13.12
N LYS A 78 6.87 6.32 -13.91
CA LYS A 78 6.33 6.46 -15.27
C LYS A 78 6.59 5.24 -16.17
N ASN A 79 7.74 4.58 -16.02
CA ASN A 79 8.19 3.55 -16.97
C ASN A 79 8.47 2.20 -16.30
N GLU A 80 8.62 2.17 -14.98
CA GLU A 80 9.08 0.99 -14.25
C GLU A 80 8.29 0.81 -12.97
N VAL A 81 8.06 -0.45 -12.61
CA VAL A 81 7.52 -0.83 -11.31
C VAL A 81 8.57 -1.63 -10.57
N TYR A 82 8.78 -1.29 -9.30
CA TYR A 82 9.61 -2.04 -8.37
C TYR A 82 8.72 -2.72 -7.34
N SER A 83 9.07 -3.94 -6.91
CA SER A 83 8.37 -4.63 -5.85
C SER A 83 9.27 -5.06 -4.70
N ARG A 84 8.67 -5.13 -3.52
CA ARG A 84 9.27 -5.76 -2.35
C ARG A 84 8.21 -6.54 -1.60
N ASP A 85 8.47 -7.84 -1.44
CA ASP A 85 7.67 -8.76 -0.63
C ASP A 85 8.35 -8.92 0.73
N ILE A 86 7.58 -8.76 1.81
CA ILE A 86 8.06 -8.73 3.19
C ILE A 86 7.03 -9.40 4.09
N GLU A 87 7.48 -10.28 4.99
CA GLU A 87 6.65 -10.75 6.12
C GLU A 87 6.12 -9.56 6.92
N GLU A 88 4.81 -9.52 7.15
CA GLU A 88 4.16 -8.41 7.84
C GLU A 88 4.69 -8.25 9.27
N THR A 89 5.01 -9.35 9.94
CA THR A 89 5.58 -9.36 11.29
C THR A 89 6.89 -8.58 11.37
N LYS A 90 7.74 -8.63 10.34
CA LYS A 90 8.99 -7.84 10.28
C LYS A 90 8.72 -6.33 10.17
N LEU A 91 7.62 -5.95 9.52
CA LEU A 91 7.17 -4.55 9.46
C LEU A 91 6.58 -4.11 10.80
N GLN A 92 5.80 -4.97 11.46
CA GLN A 92 5.18 -4.68 12.76
C GLN A 92 6.21 -4.61 13.90
N ASN A 93 7.28 -5.42 13.83
CA ASN A 93 8.35 -5.47 14.82
C ASN A 93 9.50 -4.48 14.56
N TYR A 94 9.39 -3.61 13.56
CA TYR A 94 10.44 -2.64 13.18
C TYR A 94 11.76 -3.29 12.71
N GLU A 95 11.69 -4.51 12.17
CA GLU A 95 12.85 -5.30 11.69
C GLU A 95 13.13 -5.11 10.19
N SER A 96 12.36 -4.25 9.52
CA SER A 96 12.51 -3.95 8.10
C SER A 96 12.68 -2.46 7.86
N GLU A 97 13.54 -2.09 6.92
CA GLU A 97 13.67 -0.70 6.48
C GLU A 97 12.36 -0.13 5.90
N PHE A 98 11.47 -0.99 5.41
CA PHE A 98 10.15 -0.62 4.87
C PHE A 98 9.10 -0.33 5.95
N THR A 99 9.42 -0.50 7.23
CA THR A 99 8.48 -0.26 8.34
C THR A 99 7.88 1.14 8.29
N LYS A 100 8.68 2.17 7.97
CA LYS A 100 8.20 3.54 7.82
C LYS A 100 7.18 3.66 6.69
N LEU A 101 7.47 3.09 5.52
CA LEU A 101 6.54 3.10 4.39
C LEU A 101 5.24 2.34 4.69
N TYR A 102 5.35 1.22 5.41
CA TYR A 102 4.20 0.46 5.88
C TYR A 102 3.26 1.29 6.77
N ALA A 103 3.82 2.05 7.72
CA ALA A 103 3.05 2.93 8.59
C ALA A 103 2.28 4.00 7.80
N TYR A 104 2.88 4.61 6.77
CA TYR A 104 2.17 5.54 5.89
C TYR A 104 1.03 4.86 5.13
N GLY A 105 1.25 3.64 4.61
CA GLY A 105 0.19 2.88 3.96
C GLY A 105 -0.98 2.56 4.90
N GLN A 106 -0.68 2.17 6.14
CA GLN A 106 -1.69 1.94 7.19
C GLN A 106 -2.46 3.21 7.57
N ASN A 107 -1.81 4.37 7.54
CA ASN A 107 -2.49 5.65 7.74
C ASN A 107 -3.51 5.92 6.62
N VAL A 108 -3.18 5.64 5.34
CA VAL A 108 -4.15 5.78 4.24
C VAL A 108 -5.34 4.83 4.44
N ILE A 109 -5.09 3.57 4.80
CA ILE A 109 -6.15 2.59 5.08
C ILE A 109 -7.05 3.07 6.23
N THR A 110 -6.45 3.65 7.27
CA THR A 110 -7.18 4.20 8.43
C THR A 110 -8.12 5.33 8.00
N GLU A 111 -7.63 6.28 7.21
CA GLU A 111 -8.46 7.39 6.70
C GLU A 111 -9.57 6.89 5.75
N LEU A 112 -9.27 5.92 4.88
CA LEU A 112 -10.28 5.29 4.03
C LEU A 112 -11.37 4.57 4.84
N ARG A 113 -11.01 3.90 5.94
CA ARG A 113 -12.00 3.23 6.81
C ARG A 113 -12.92 4.22 7.53
N LYS A 114 -12.41 5.38 7.94
CA LYS A 114 -13.22 6.42 8.61
C LYS A 114 -14.35 6.96 7.74
N ILE A 115 -14.20 6.91 6.41
CA ILE A 115 -15.21 7.38 5.47
C ILE A 115 -16.13 6.26 4.94
N ALA A 116 -15.82 5.00 5.27
CA ALA A 116 -16.52 3.83 4.73
C ALA A 116 -17.84 3.50 5.46
N GLY A 117 -18.10 4.11 6.62
CA GLY A 117 -19.29 3.84 7.43
C GLY A 117 -19.11 2.67 8.38
#